data_AF-N1JGW7-F1
#
_entry.id   AF-N1JGW7-F1
#
_cell.length_a   1.000
_cell.length_b   1.000
_cell.length_c   1.000
_cell.angle_alpha   90.00
_cell.angle_beta   90.00
_cell.angle_gamma   90.00
#
_symmetry.space_group_name_H-M   'P 1'
#
loop_
_entity.id
_entity.type
_entity.pdbx_description
1 polymer ?
#
loop_
_entity_poly.entity_id
_entity_poly.type
_entity_poly.pdbx_seq_one_letter_code
_entity_poly.pdbx_strand_id
1 'polypeptide(L)'
;APHRNWKALFDRNNAPRPGFRILEEAGMATIHKPRPQIEQCKRCLGFHATRGCSRAPACWNCGSNMHSEAECKALTKCRNCGGPHRSDSRDCKVRPRISGPVNKEQLARIRQIEQGEFAKVARARAAAERAEEAIIAAAKDVSMAEATGFGALGPEEEV
;
A
#
# COMPACT_ATOMS: atom_id res chain seq x y z
N ALA A 1 19.77 -13.58 36.54
CA ALA A 1 19.24 -12.22 36.31
C ALA A 1 19.34 -11.90 34.82
N PRO A 2 18.31 -11.33 34.16
CA PRO A 2 18.39 -11.06 32.73
C PRO A 2 19.33 -9.87 32.53
N HIS A 3 20.21 -9.98 31.54
CA HIS A 3 21.27 -9.03 31.23
C HIS A 3 20.67 -7.64 30.96
N ARG A 4 20.85 -6.69 31.89
CA ARG A 4 20.48 -5.27 31.68
C ARG A 4 21.55 -4.59 30.83
N ASN A 5 21.19 -4.23 29.62
CA ASN A 5 22.00 -3.42 28.72
C ASN A 5 21.78 -1.92 29.00
N TRP A 6 22.83 -1.25 29.47
CA TRP A 6 22.82 0.18 29.79
C TRP A 6 23.36 1.00 28.61
N LYS A 7 22.88 2.23 28.44
CA LYS A 7 23.39 3.20 27.44
C LYS A 7 23.90 4.43 28.17
N ALA A 8 25.15 4.82 27.91
CA ALA A 8 25.71 6.09 28.35
C ALA A 8 25.65 7.10 27.20
N LEU A 9 25.16 8.30 27.47
CA LEU A 9 25.11 9.40 26.52
C LEU A 9 26.31 10.30 26.76
N PHE A 10 27.09 10.55 25.71
CA PHE A 10 28.22 11.47 25.73
C PHE A 10 27.99 12.56 24.69
N ASP A 11 28.36 13.79 25.02
CA ASP A 11 28.46 14.84 24.03
C ASP A 11 29.52 14.50 23.00
N ARG A 12 29.33 14.96 21.76
CA ARG A 12 30.18 14.60 20.62
C ARG A 12 31.67 14.92 20.84
N ASN A 13 31.97 15.96 21.61
CA ASN A 13 33.34 16.37 21.93
C ASN A 13 33.95 15.61 23.12
N ASN A 14 33.11 14.97 23.94
CA ASN A 14 33.50 14.22 25.14
C ASN A 14 33.31 12.70 24.96
N ALA A 15 33.10 12.24 23.72
CA ALA A 15 32.91 10.84 23.43
C ALA A 15 34.21 10.05 23.71
N PRO A 16 34.17 9.01 24.56
CA PRO A 16 35.36 8.26 24.89
C PRO A 16 35.85 7.45 23.69
N ARG A 17 37.16 7.14 23.68
CA ARG A 17 37.78 6.40 22.57
C ARG A 17 37.19 4.98 22.45
N PRO A 18 37.17 4.39 21.24
CA PRO A 18 36.81 2.99 21.06
C PRO A 18 37.61 2.09 22.02
N GLY A 19 36.93 1.21 22.75
CA GLY A 19 37.56 0.36 23.79
C GLY A 19 37.40 0.86 25.23
N PHE A 20 36.75 2.02 25.44
CA PHE A 20 36.36 2.50 26.77
C PHE A 20 35.52 1.48 27.54
N ARG A 21 35.75 1.37 28.85
CA ARG A 21 34.97 0.49 29.75
C ARG A 21 34.21 1.37 30.74
N ILE A 22 32.91 1.13 30.87
CA ILE A 22 32.05 1.90 31.79
C ILE A 22 32.35 1.51 33.25
N LEU A 23 32.77 0.26 33.48
CA LEU A 23 33.23 -0.32 34.75
C LEU A 23 34.30 -1.39 34.43
N GLU A 24 35.24 -1.67 35.33
CA GLU A 24 36.32 -2.66 35.09
C GLU A 24 35.79 -4.09 34.84
N GLU A 25 34.69 -4.47 35.50
CA GLU A 25 34.00 -5.76 35.30
C GLU A 25 33.10 -5.78 34.05
N ALA A 26 32.79 -4.62 33.47
CA ALA A 26 31.97 -4.55 32.27
C ALA A 26 32.81 -4.74 31.00
N GLY A 27 32.25 -5.45 30.01
CA GLY A 27 32.86 -5.57 28.69
C GLY A 27 33.08 -4.21 28.01
N MET A 28 33.94 -4.19 26.98
CA MET A 28 34.23 -2.98 26.21
C MET A 28 32.95 -2.31 25.69
N ALA A 29 32.80 -1.02 25.96
CA ALA A 29 31.70 -0.22 25.44
C ALA A 29 31.82 -0.10 23.92
N THR A 30 30.74 -0.40 23.22
CA THR A 30 30.65 -0.21 21.77
C THR A 30 29.84 1.05 21.47
N ILE A 31 30.28 1.81 20.46
CA ILE A 31 29.54 2.98 20.00
C ILE A 31 28.19 2.50 19.46
N HIS A 32 27.10 3.02 20.03
CA HIS A 32 25.77 2.75 19.53
C HIS A 32 25.58 3.47 18.19
N LYS A 33 25.83 2.76 17.09
CA LYS A 33 25.48 3.24 15.76
C LYS A 33 23.96 3.09 15.61
N PRO A 34 23.20 4.16 15.33
CA PRO A 34 21.80 4.02 14.99
C PRO A 34 21.68 3.06 13.82
N ARG A 35 20.72 2.14 13.88
CA ARG A 35 20.47 1.24 12.75
C ARG A 35 20.17 2.09 11.51
N PRO A 36 20.74 1.75 10.34
CA PRO A 36 20.37 2.41 9.10
C PRO A 36 18.86 2.40 8.97
N GLN A 37 18.27 3.54 8.63
CA GLN A 37 16.82 3.62 8.43
C GLN A 37 16.44 2.61 7.36
N ILE A 38 15.46 1.76 7.66
CA ILE A 38 14.94 0.80 6.69
C ILE A 38 14.20 1.61 5.63
N GLU A 39 14.87 1.86 4.51
CA GLU A 39 14.29 2.55 3.38
C GLU A 39 13.36 1.63 2.59
N GLN A 40 12.44 2.26 1.85
CA GLN A 40 11.67 1.55 0.86
C GLN A 40 12.53 1.29 -0.38
N CYS A 41 12.66 0.01 -0.76
CA CYS A 41 13.33 -0.34 -1.99
C CYS A 41 12.53 0.16 -3.20
N LYS A 42 13.13 1.04 -4.03
CA LYS A 42 12.49 1.56 -5.25
C LYS A 42 12.17 0.49 -6.30
N ARG A 43 12.82 -0.69 -6.22
CA ARG A 43 12.58 -1.83 -7.12
C ARG A 43 11.38 -2.65 -6.65
N CYS A 44 11.47 -3.29 -5.49
CA CYS A 44 10.44 -4.23 -5.03
C CYS A 44 9.39 -3.63 -4.08
N LEU A 45 9.55 -2.36 -3.71
CA LEU A 45 8.66 -1.58 -2.83
C LEU A 45 8.59 -2.06 -1.37
N GLY A 46 9.37 -3.08 -1.02
CA GLY A 46 9.50 -3.57 0.35
C GLY A 46 10.45 -2.73 1.21
N PHE A 47 10.25 -2.80 2.51
CA PHE A 47 11.10 -2.11 3.50
C PHE A 47 12.28 -3.01 3.88
N HIS A 48 13.46 -2.74 3.32
CA HIS A 48 14.72 -3.42 3.64
C HIS A 48 15.93 -2.62 3.12
N ALA A 49 17.14 -3.03 3.51
CA ALA A 49 18.35 -2.47 2.92
C ALA A 49 18.35 -2.63 1.39
N THR A 50 18.46 -1.52 0.68
CA THR A 50 18.21 -1.46 -0.77
C THR A 50 19.36 -2.03 -1.61
N ARG A 51 20.59 -1.99 -1.08
CA ARG A 51 21.78 -2.56 -1.73
C ARG A 51 21.60 -4.07 -1.96
N GLY A 52 21.73 -4.52 -3.20
CA GLY A 52 21.68 -5.94 -3.58
C GLY A 52 20.27 -6.55 -3.68
N CYS A 53 19.21 -5.73 -3.81
CA CYS A 53 17.85 -6.26 -3.98
C CYS A 53 17.69 -7.04 -5.30
N SER A 54 17.55 -8.37 -5.20
CA SER A 54 17.30 -9.29 -6.32
C SER A 54 15.81 -9.47 -6.64
N ARG A 55 14.91 -8.92 -5.82
CA ARG A 55 13.46 -9.03 -6.04
C ARG A 55 13.04 -8.30 -7.31
N ALA A 56 12.04 -8.85 -7.99
CA ALA A 56 11.47 -8.26 -9.20
C ALA A 56 10.95 -6.82 -8.94
N PRO A 57 11.01 -5.93 -9.95
CA PRO A 57 10.31 -4.66 -9.90
C PRO A 57 8.83 -4.86 -9.63
N ALA A 58 8.24 -4.03 -8.77
CA ALA A 58 6.82 -4.04 -8.50
C ALA A 58 6.20 -2.69 -8.89
N CYS A 59 4.97 -2.74 -9.40
CA CYS A 59 4.17 -1.58 -9.73
C CYS A 59 3.81 -0.80 -8.46
N TRP A 60 4.06 0.51 -8.46
CA TRP A 60 3.77 1.38 -7.31
C TRP A 60 2.27 1.48 -6.99
N ASN A 61 1.43 1.33 -8.02
CA ASN A 61 -0.02 1.42 -7.90
C ASN A 61 -0.66 0.16 -7.28
N CYS A 62 -0.38 -1.03 -7.82
CA CYS A 62 -1.06 -2.27 -7.40
C CYS A 62 -0.15 -3.34 -6.78
N GLY A 63 1.17 -3.13 -6.79
CA GLY A 63 2.16 -4.07 -6.25
C GLY A 63 2.41 -5.33 -7.09
N SER A 64 1.85 -5.42 -8.31
CA SER A 64 2.12 -6.50 -9.26
C SER A 64 3.54 -6.39 -9.83
N ASN A 65 4.15 -7.53 -10.15
CA ASN A 65 5.42 -7.64 -10.87
C ASN A 65 5.24 -7.94 -12.37
N MET A 66 4.00 -7.99 -12.86
CA MET A 66 3.68 -8.42 -14.23
C MET A 66 3.63 -7.27 -15.25
N HIS A 67 3.62 -6.01 -14.80
CA HIS A 67 3.50 -4.84 -15.66
C HIS A 67 4.26 -3.63 -15.11
N SER A 68 4.47 -2.65 -15.98
CA SER A 68 4.99 -1.34 -15.60
C SER A 68 3.91 -0.45 -14.98
N GLU A 69 4.30 0.61 -14.26
CA GLU A 69 3.34 1.55 -13.66
C GLU A 69 2.46 2.25 -14.72
N ALA A 70 3.02 2.55 -15.90
CA ALA A 70 2.32 3.23 -16.99
C ALA A 70 1.15 2.40 -17.56
N GLU A 71 1.24 1.07 -17.51
CA GLU A 71 0.23 0.16 -18.05
C GLU A 71 -0.78 -0.29 -16.98
N CYS A 72 -0.67 0.22 -15.76
CA CYS A 72 -1.45 -0.26 -14.64
C CYS A 72 -2.90 0.20 -14.71
N LYS A 73 -3.81 -0.72 -15.05
CA LYS A 73 -5.27 -0.52 -14.98
C LYS A 73 -5.93 -1.05 -13.70
N ALA A 74 -5.13 -1.62 -12.81
CA ALA A 74 -5.62 -2.23 -11.58
C ALA A 74 -6.01 -1.17 -10.55
N LEU A 75 -6.96 -1.51 -9.68
CA LEU A 75 -7.30 -0.71 -8.52
C LEU A 75 -6.07 -0.54 -7.61
N THR A 76 -5.88 0.69 -7.12
CA THR A 76 -4.76 1.04 -6.25
C THR A 76 -4.76 0.18 -4.99
N LYS A 77 -3.65 -0.53 -4.78
CA LYS A 77 -3.47 -1.47 -3.68
C LYS A 77 -2.02 -1.44 -3.21
N CYS A 78 -1.84 -1.21 -1.92
CA CYS A 78 -0.52 -1.17 -1.32
C CYS A 78 0.12 -2.56 -1.28
N ARG A 79 1.36 -2.70 -1.75
CA ARG A 79 2.12 -3.95 -1.73
C ARG A 79 2.40 -4.47 -0.31
N ASN A 80 2.56 -3.56 0.66
CA ASN A 80 3.04 -3.88 2.00
C ASN A 80 1.90 -4.26 2.98
N CYS A 81 0.83 -3.45 3.03
CA CYS A 81 -0.33 -3.68 3.90
C CYS A 81 -1.54 -4.30 3.16
N GLY A 82 -1.67 -4.11 1.85
CA GLY A 82 -2.84 -4.54 1.09
C GLY A 82 -4.03 -3.56 1.11
N GLY A 83 -3.86 -2.37 1.68
CA GLY A 83 -4.89 -1.33 1.77
C GLY A 83 -5.09 -0.53 0.47
N PRO A 84 -6.16 0.29 0.40
CA PRO A 84 -6.57 1.04 -0.78
C PRO A 84 -5.76 2.33 -0.99
N HIS A 85 -4.44 2.22 -1.08
CA HIS A 85 -3.54 3.34 -1.31
C HIS A 85 -2.25 2.91 -2.05
N ARG A 86 -1.54 3.85 -2.68
CA ARG A 86 -0.28 3.55 -3.41
C ARG A 86 0.82 3.12 -2.44
N SER A 87 1.76 2.31 -2.93
CA SER A 87 2.79 1.70 -2.07
C SER A 87 3.80 2.70 -1.50
N ASP A 88 3.95 3.89 -2.07
CA ASP A 88 4.79 5.00 -1.58
C ASP A 88 4.15 5.86 -0.49
N SER A 89 2.85 5.66 -0.22
CA SER A 89 2.13 6.49 0.74
C SER A 89 2.81 6.53 2.11
N ARG A 90 2.93 7.75 2.65
CA ARG A 90 3.49 7.99 3.99
C ARG A 90 2.54 7.51 5.09
N ASP A 91 1.26 7.37 4.76
CA ASP A 91 0.21 6.98 5.70
C ASP A 91 0.12 5.45 5.89
N CYS A 92 0.90 4.68 5.12
CA CYS A 92 0.94 3.24 5.25
C CYS A 92 1.36 2.83 6.67
N LYS A 93 0.48 2.14 7.40
CA LYS A 93 0.73 1.69 8.78
C LYS A 93 1.90 0.72 8.91
N VAL A 94 2.31 0.07 7.81
CA VAL A 94 3.46 -0.87 7.77
C VAL A 94 4.79 -0.14 7.56
N ARG A 95 4.76 1.15 7.21
CA ARG A 95 5.98 1.95 6.98
C ARG A 95 6.78 2.04 8.29
N PRO A 96 8.06 1.62 8.29
CA PRO A 96 8.91 1.73 9.46
C PRO A 96 9.00 3.18 9.94
N ARG A 97 8.84 3.38 11.26
CA ARG A 97 9.00 4.67 11.92
C ARG A 97 10.32 4.69 12.69
N ILE A 98 10.63 5.80 13.34
CA ILE A 98 11.82 5.94 14.20
C ILE A 98 11.88 4.84 15.27
N SER A 99 10.73 4.36 15.74
CA SER A 99 10.60 3.25 16.70
C SER A 99 10.97 1.87 16.13
N GLY A 100 11.20 1.75 14.82
CA GLY A 100 11.56 0.51 14.14
C GLY A 100 10.45 -0.07 13.25
N PRO A 101 10.67 -1.27 12.70
CA PRO A 101 9.68 -1.97 11.89
C PRO A 101 8.53 -2.50 12.74
N VAL A 102 7.36 -2.66 12.12
CA VAL A 102 6.18 -3.26 12.74
C VAL A 102 6.43 -4.74 13.06
N ASN A 103 5.95 -5.21 14.23
CA ASN A 103 6.11 -6.61 14.61
C ASN A 103 5.22 -7.54 13.74
N LYS A 104 5.50 -8.85 13.74
CA LYS A 104 4.82 -9.80 12.84
C LYS A 104 3.31 -9.90 13.11
N GLU A 105 2.88 -9.85 14.36
CA GLU A 105 1.47 -9.96 14.78
C GLU A 105 0.67 -8.70 14.46
N GLN A 106 1.23 -7.53 14.74
CA GLN A 106 0.69 -6.22 14.35
C GLN A 106 0.58 -6.14 12.84
N LEU A 107 1.61 -6.61 12.10
CA LEU A 107 1.57 -6.64 10.64
C LEU A 107 0.43 -7.50 10.12
N ALA A 108 0.18 -8.67 10.73
CA ALA A 108 -0.94 -9.53 10.35
C ALA A 108 -2.29 -8.84 10.60
N ARG A 109 -2.48 -8.21 11.76
CA ARG A 109 -3.70 -7.44 12.08
C ARG A 109 -3.91 -6.27 11.12
N ILE A 110 -2.86 -5.49 10.85
CA ILE A 110 -2.92 -4.38 9.89
C ILE A 110 -3.34 -4.90 8.52
N ARG A 111 -2.72 -5.98 8.03
CA ARG A 111 -3.08 -6.57 6.73
C ARG A 111 -4.54 -7.00 6.68
N GLN A 112 -5.05 -7.63 7.73
CA GLN A 112 -6.45 -8.06 7.78
C GLN A 112 -7.42 -6.88 7.67
N ILE A 113 -7.17 -5.80 8.41
CA ILE A 113 -8.02 -4.60 8.39
C ILE A 113 -7.94 -3.91 7.02
N GLU A 114 -6.73 -3.63 6.55
CA GLU A 114 -6.48 -2.87 5.32
C GLU A 114 -6.97 -3.62 4.07
N GLN A 115 -6.79 -4.95 4.02
CA GLN A 115 -7.35 -5.76 2.93
C GLN A 115 -8.88 -5.79 2.96
N GLY A 116 -9.48 -5.76 4.15
CA GLY A 116 -10.93 -5.61 4.30
C GLY A 116 -11.43 -4.28 3.77
N GLU A 117 -10.73 -3.18 4.06
CA GLU A 117 -11.03 -1.85 3.50
C GLU A 117 -10.87 -1.83 1.98
N PHE A 118 -9.78 -2.38 1.46
CA PHE A 118 -9.58 -2.53 0.02
C PHE A 118 -10.72 -3.32 -0.64
N ALA A 119 -11.16 -4.43 -0.03
CA ALA A 119 -12.27 -5.22 -0.56
C ALA A 119 -13.59 -4.42 -0.61
N LYS A 120 -13.86 -3.55 0.36
CA LYS A 120 -15.03 -2.64 0.33
C LYS A 120 -14.94 -1.65 -0.83
N VAL A 121 -13.79 -1.01 -1.00
CA VAL A 121 -13.54 -0.07 -2.11
C VAL A 121 -13.67 -0.78 -3.46
N ALA A 122 -13.10 -1.97 -3.59
CA ALA A 122 -13.19 -2.78 -4.81
C ALA A 122 -14.63 -3.15 -5.16
N ARG A 123 -15.43 -3.58 -4.16
CA ARG A 123 -16.85 -3.88 -4.37
C ARG A 123 -17.65 -2.65 -4.76
N ALA A 124 -17.40 -1.50 -4.12
CA ALA A 124 -18.09 -0.24 -4.44
C ALA A 124 -17.77 0.20 -5.87
N ARG A 125 -16.51 0.14 -6.30
CA ARG A 125 -16.11 0.46 -7.67
C ARG A 125 -16.74 -0.48 -8.69
N ALA A 126 -16.71 -1.79 -8.45
CA ALA A 126 -17.34 -2.77 -9.33
C ALA A 126 -18.88 -2.64 -9.36
N ALA A 127 -19.51 -2.13 -8.30
CA ALA A 127 -20.94 -1.83 -8.31
C ALA A 127 -21.24 -0.56 -9.10
N ALA A 128 -20.40 0.48 -8.99
CA ALA A 128 -20.53 1.70 -9.77
C ALA A 128 -20.36 1.45 -11.27
N GLU A 129 -19.34 0.68 -11.68
CA GLU A 129 -19.13 0.29 -13.08
C GLU A 129 -20.35 -0.46 -13.64
N ARG A 130 -20.90 -1.43 -12.90
CA ARG A 130 -22.13 -2.14 -13.31
C ARG A 130 -23.36 -1.25 -13.39
N ALA A 131 -23.49 -0.27 -12.48
CA ALA A 131 -24.61 0.66 -12.51
C ALA A 131 -24.52 1.59 -13.72
N GLU A 132 -23.32 2.06 -14.07
CA GLU A 132 -23.07 2.85 -15.28
C GLU A 132 -23.41 2.06 -16.55
N GLU A 133 -22.94 0.80 -16.64
CA GLU A 133 -23.29 -0.10 -17.75
C GLU A 133 -24.79 -0.32 -17.88
N ALA A 134 -25.50 -0.49 -16.76
CA ALA A 134 -26.96 -0.65 -16.75
C ALA A 134 -27.70 0.62 -17.21
N ILE A 135 -27.22 1.81 -16.83
CA ILE A 135 -27.79 3.09 -17.30
C ILE A 135 -27.58 3.23 -18.81
N ILE A 136 -26.38 2.91 -19.31
CA ILE A 136 -26.07 2.95 -20.75
C ILE A 136 -26.95 1.96 -21.53
N ALA A 137 -27.17 0.75 -20.99
CA ALA A 137 -28.04 -0.24 -21.60
C ALA A 137 -29.50 0.25 -21.65
N ALA A 138 -30.03 0.74 -20.53
CA ALA A 138 -31.39 1.27 -20.46
C ALA A 138 -31.62 2.45 -21.43
N ALA A 139 -30.63 3.34 -21.57
CA ALA A 139 -30.72 4.46 -22.52
C ALA A 139 -30.80 3.99 -23.99
N LYS A 140 -30.08 2.91 -24.35
CA LYS A 140 -30.16 2.31 -25.69
C LYS A 140 -31.54 1.70 -25.94
N ASP A 141 -32.10 1.00 -24.95
CA ASP A 141 -33.42 0.38 -25.07
C ASP A 141 -34.52 1.42 -25.30
N VAL A 142 -34.47 2.57 -24.61
CA VAL A 142 -35.41 3.69 -24.82
C VAL A 142 -35.33 4.23 -26.25
N SER A 143 -34.11 4.45 -26.78
CA SER A 143 -33.93 4.97 -28.14
C SER A 143 -34.47 4.04 -29.23
N MET A 144 -34.40 2.72 -29.02
CA MET A 144 -34.95 1.72 -29.95
C MET A 144 -36.48 1.63 -29.87
N ALA A 145 -37.06 1.84 -28.69
CA ALA A 145 -38.52 1.90 -28.51
C ALA A 145 -39.13 3.16 -29.17
N GLU A 146 -38.46 4.31 -29.07
CA GLU A 146 -38.90 5.54 -29.75
C GLU A 146 -38.81 5.42 -31.28
N ALA A 147 -37.80 4.72 -31.82
CA ALA A 147 -37.66 4.50 -33.26
C ALA A 147 -38.72 3.56 -33.87
N THR A 148 -39.40 2.76 -33.04
CA THR A 148 -40.44 1.81 -33.49
C THR A 148 -41.87 2.32 -33.27
N GLY A 149 -42.06 3.46 -32.61
CA GLY A 149 -43.36 4.00 -32.18
C GLY A 149 -43.83 5.28 -32.90
N PHE A 150 -43.91 5.29 -34.23
CA PHE A 150 -44.74 6.26 -34.97
C PHE A 150 -45.24 5.66 -36.31
N GLY A 151 -45.92 4.51 -36.22
CA GLY A 151 -46.68 3.94 -37.33
C GLY A 151 -48.11 4.49 -37.33
N ALA A 152 -48.38 5.37 -38.29
CA ALA A 152 -49.64 6.04 -38.62
C ALA A 152 -50.95 5.36 -38.14
N LEU A 153 -51.73 6.11 -37.35
CA LEU A 153 -53.19 5.97 -37.31
C LEU A 153 -53.71 6.39 -38.69
N GLY A 154 -54.00 5.41 -39.55
CA GLY A 154 -54.75 5.65 -40.78
C GLY A 154 -56.18 6.08 -40.43
N PRO A 155 -56.77 7.06 -41.13
CA PRO A 155 -58.13 7.51 -40.85
C PRO A 155 -59.12 6.38 -41.13
N GLU A 156 -60.04 6.19 -40.19
CA GLU A 156 -61.26 5.39 -40.37
C GLU A 156 -62.06 5.96 -41.54
N GLU A 157 -62.31 5.15 -42.57
CA GLU A 157 -63.25 5.49 -43.64
C GLU A 157 -64.51 4.65 -43.45
N GLU A 158 -65.58 5.32 -42.98
CA GLU A 158 -66.97 4.90 -43.17
C GLU A 158 -67.25 4.78 -44.68
N VAL A 159 -67.76 3.62 -45.13
CA VAL A 159 -68.98 3.41 -45.97
C VAL A 159 -69.21 1.90 -46.12
#